data_AF-A0A955HLX0-F1
#
_entry.id   AF-A0A955HLX0-F1
#
_cell.length_a   1.000
_cell.length_b   1.000
_cell.length_c   1.000
_cell.angle_alpha   90.00
_cell.angle_beta   90.00
_cell.angle_gamma   90.00
#
_symmetry.space_group_name_H-M   'P 1'
#
loop_
_entity.id
_entity.type
_entity.pdbx_description
1 polymer ?
#
loop_
_entity_poly.entity_id
_entity_poly.type
_entity_poly.pdbx_seq_one_letter_code
_entity_poly.pdbx_strand_id
1 'polypeptide(L)'
;MKKKSTTLLLLAGSSFLSPLILLADVLHSRYLLPAVPFFAIAVGSVLEASYQQLTKQFKAPLVIQCLLFTLFVPSLLFLYQLWTNPISANWVADDESQLFTSWSSGHGIKEVSTLILEESRSTPVAVATEGYFGTLPDGILMYLFGKSGEYYVEGIGQPVREVSGKYARLSQGYEKKWLVVNSHRLDMQLPPELLISEFCRPLSAPCLQLWDVSSIAPTQSKEVLP
;
A
#
# COMPACT_ATOMS: atom_id res chain seq x y z
N MET A 1 41.25 -12.66 12.03
CA MET A 1 40.52 -11.44 11.59
C MET A 1 39.00 -11.61 11.45
N LYS A 2 38.47 -12.75 10.97
CA LYS A 2 37.02 -12.92 10.66
C LYS A 2 36.03 -12.67 11.83
N LYS A 3 36.27 -13.21 13.04
CA LYS A 3 35.30 -13.12 14.17
C LYS A 3 34.96 -11.68 14.62
N LYS A 4 35.95 -10.79 14.73
CA LYS A 4 35.72 -9.40 15.17
C LYS A 4 34.89 -8.60 14.17
N SER A 5 35.04 -8.89 12.87
CA SER A 5 34.28 -8.24 11.80
C SER A 5 32.80 -8.68 11.80
N THR A 6 32.53 -9.97 12.00
CA THR A 6 31.15 -10.48 12.11
C THR A 6 30.41 -9.90 13.31
N THR A 7 31.06 -9.80 14.48
CA THR A 7 30.45 -9.18 15.67
C THR A 7 30.11 -7.72 15.42
N LEU A 8 30.98 -6.96 14.75
CA LEU A 8 30.71 -5.57 14.39
C LEU A 8 29.48 -5.44 13.47
N LEU A 9 29.36 -6.32 12.47
CA LEU A 9 28.19 -6.34 11.57
C LEU A 9 26.89 -6.65 12.32
N LEU A 10 26.90 -7.64 13.23
CA LEU A 10 25.73 -7.96 14.04
C LEU A 10 25.33 -6.80 14.95
N LEU A 11 26.29 -6.12 15.56
CA LEU A 11 26.02 -4.93 16.38
C LEU A 11 25.47 -3.78 15.54
N ALA A 12 26.02 -3.54 14.34
CA ALA A 12 25.53 -2.51 13.43
C ALA A 12 24.08 -2.79 13.01
N GLY A 13 23.77 -4.02 12.56
CA GLY A 13 22.39 -4.42 12.25
C GLY A 13 21.45 -4.27 13.45
N SER A 14 21.90 -4.69 14.63
CA SER A 14 21.11 -4.59 15.87
C SER A 14 20.86 -3.14 16.29
N SER A 15 21.78 -2.21 16.02
CA SER A 15 21.57 -0.79 16.34
C SER A 15 20.46 -0.13 15.50
N PHE A 16 20.15 -0.67 14.31
CA PHE A 16 18.99 -0.21 13.53
C PHE A 16 17.68 -0.79 14.07
N LEU A 17 17.72 -2.02 14.60
CA LEU A 17 16.52 -2.68 15.13
C LEU A 17 16.17 -2.25 16.55
N SER A 18 17.16 -1.92 17.38
CA SER A 18 16.93 -1.65 18.80
C SER A 18 15.97 -0.49 19.06
N PRO A 19 16.01 0.66 18.36
CA PRO A 19 15.04 1.73 18.58
C PRO A 19 13.64 1.31 18.14
N LEU A 20 13.54 0.55 17.04
CA LEU A 20 12.27 0.07 16.51
C LEU A 20 11.61 -0.90 17.49
N ILE A 21 12.35 -1.86 18.04
CA ILE A 21 11.82 -2.83 19.01
C ILE A 21 11.38 -2.15 20.31
N LEU A 22 12.10 -1.10 20.73
CA LEU A 22 11.84 -0.42 22.01
C LEU A 22 10.73 0.64 21.91
N LEU A 23 10.54 1.26 20.74
CA LEU A 23 9.69 2.45 20.59
C LEU A 23 8.51 2.25 19.63
N ALA A 24 8.51 1.23 18.77
CA ALA A 24 7.45 1.08 17.78
C ALA A 24 6.24 0.36 18.36
N ASP A 25 5.09 1.04 18.33
CA ASP A 25 3.79 0.41 18.61
C ASP A 25 3.35 -0.54 17.48
N VAL A 26 3.83 -0.31 16.25
CA VAL A 26 3.53 -1.13 15.08
C VAL A 26 4.82 -1.35 14.27
N LEU A 27 5.19 -2.61 14.08
CA LEU A 27 6.40 -2.99 13.36
C LEU A 27 6.03 -3.68 12.04
N HIS A 28 6.46 -3.09 10.92
CA HIS A 28 6.26 -3.65 9.59
C HIS A 28 7.57 -4.17 9.00
N SER A 29 7.49 -5.18 8.12
CA SER A 29 8.64 -5.82 7.46
C SER A 29 9.60 -4.81 6.82
N ARG A 30 9.06 -3.73 6.23
CA ARG A 30 9.86 -2.65 5.59
C ARG A 30 10.83 -1.94 6.55
N TYR A 31 10.53 -1.88 7.84
CA TYR A 31 11.40 -1.22 8.83
C TYR A 31 12.67 -2.03 9.12
N LEU A 32 12.68 -3.32 8.78
CA LEU A 32 13.87 -4.17 8.90
C LEU A 32 14.89 -3.92 7.79
N LEU A 33 14.47 -3.33 6.66
CA LEU A 33 15.28 -3.19 5.44
C LEU A 33 16.67 -2.57 5.68
N PRO A 34 16.84 -1.51 6.49
CA PRO A 34 18.16 -0.95 6.76
C PRO A 34 19.12 -1.91 7.49
N ALA A 35 18.59 -2.84 8.27
CA ALA A 35 19.39 -3.82 9.00
C ALA A 35 19.80 -5.03 8.14
N VAL A 36 19.05 -5.31 7.06
CA VAL A 36 19.23 -6.50 6.20
C VAL A 36 20.65 -6.65 5.65
N PRO A 37 21.31 -5.61 5.08
CA PRO A 37 22.65 -5.77 4.51
C PRO A 37 23.68 -6.26 5.54
N PHE A 38 23.60 -5.76 6.79
CA PHE A 38 24.51 -6.15 7.86
C PHE A 38 24.33 -7.61 8.27
N PHE A 39 23.08 -8.03 8.45
CA PHE A 39 22.78 -9.42 8.79
C PHE A 39 23.09 -10.37 7.64
N ALA A 40 22.81 -9.99 6.39
CA ALA A 40 23.11 -10.82 5.22
C ALA A 40 24.63 -11.11 5.11
N ILE A 41 25.47 -10.08 5.25
CA ILE A 41 26.93 -10.25 5.20
C ILE A 41 27.44 -11.04 6.41
N ALA A 42 26.89 -10.79 7.61
CA ALA A 42 27.25 -11.54 8.81
C ALA A 42 26.92 -13.03 8.67
N VAL A 43 25.71 -13.36 8.23
CA VAL A 43 25.26 -14.74 7.97
C VAL A 43 26.11 -15.39 6.89
N GLY A 44 26.37 -14.71 5.77
CA GLY A 44 27.26 -15.21 4.71
C GLY A 44 28.67 -15.56 5.22
N SER A 45 29.24 -14.71 6.07
CA SER A 45 30.55 -14.93 6.68
C SER A 45 30.57 -16.15 7.62
N VAL A 46 29.49 -16.35 8.40
CA VAL A 46 29.34 -17.50 9.29
C VAL A 46 29.13 -18.79 8.51
N LEU A 47 28.32 -18.75 7.45
CA LEU A 47 28.08 -19.89 6.58
C LEU A 47 29.38 -20.34 5.88
N GLU A 48 30.17 -19.40 5.36
CA GLU A 48 31.48 -19.70 4.74
C GLU A 48 32.43 -20.38 5.73
N ALA A 49 32.55 -19.84 6.94
CA ALA A 49 33.41 -20.41 7.98
C ALA A 49 32.92 -21.80 8.44
N SER A 50 31.62 -21.97 8.60
CA SER A 50 30.99 -23.24 8.99
C SER A 50 31.18 -24.30 7.90
N TYR A 51 31.04 -23.92 6.62
CA TYR A 51 31.29 -24.79 5.48
C TYR A 51 32.74 -25.31 5.48
N GLN A 52 33.73 -24.42 5.65
CA GLN A 52 35.15 -24.79 5.69
C GLN A 52 35.49 -25.71 6.87
N GLN A 53 34.89 -25.46 8.04
CA GLN A 53 35.14 -26.28 9.23
C GLN A 53 34.46 -27.65 9.15
N LEU A 54 33.21 -27.70 8.69
CA LEU A 54 32.46 -28.95 8.54
C LEU A 54 33.03 -29.83 7.43
N THR A 55 33.43 -29.28 6.28
CA THR A 55 34.09 -30.07 5.22
C THR A 55 35.45 -30.63 5.65
N LYS A 56 36.15 -29.94 6.58
CA LYS A 56 37.41 -30.40 7.14
C LYS A 56 37.24 -31.48 8.23
N GLN A 57 36.23 -31.36 9.08
CA GLN A 57 35.98 -32.30 10.19
C GLN A 57 35.13 -33.51 9.78
N PHE A 58 34.12 -33.29 8.94
CA PHE A 58 33.20 -34.30 8.46
C PHE A 58 33.37 -34.43 6.94
N LYS A 59 33.75 -35.63 6.47
CA LYS A 59 33.76 -35.98 5.04
C LYS A 59 32.33 -36.16 4.48
N ALA A 60 31.37 -35.37 4.95
CA ALA A 60 29.94 -35.47 4.66
C ALA A 60 29.43 -34.20 3.95
N PRO A 61 29.94 -33.89 2.73
CA PRO A 61 29.50 -32.71 1.97
C PRO A 61 27.99 -32.74 1.69
N LEU A 62 27.40 -33.93 1.65
CA LEU A 62 25.99 -34.15 1.36
C LEU A 62 25.06 -33.52 2.42
N VAL A 63 25.42 -33.56 3.70
CA VAL A 63 24.61 -32.93 4.77
C VAL A 63 24.59 -31.41 4.62
N ILE A 64 25.74 -30.82 4.31
CA ILE A 64 25.84 -29.37 4.10
C ILE A 64 25.08 -28.95 2.84
N GLN A 65 25.20 -29.73 1.75
CA GLN A 65 24.46 -29.51 0.52
C GLN A 65 22.95 -29.59 0.76
N CYS A 66 22.46 -30.56 1.53
CA CYS A 66 21.05 -30.64 1.92
C CYS A 66 20.59 -29.41 2.70
N LEU A 67 21.38 -28.93 3.67
CA LEU A 67 21.05 -27.75 4.45
C LEU A 67 20.98 -26.48 3.59
N LEU A 68 21.95 -26.29 2.68
CA LEU A 68 21.92 -25.19 1.72
C LEU A 68 20.71 -25.32 0.79
N PHE A 69 20.42 -26.53 0.30
CA PHE A 69 19.24 -26.78 -0.53
C PHE A 69 17.94 -26.39 0.17
N THR A 70 17.77 -26.76 1.45
CA THR A 70 16.58 -26.36 2.24
C THR A 70 16.46 -24.86 2.48
N LEU A 71 17.55 -24.10 2.41
CA LEU A 71 17.53 -22.64 2.54
C LEU A 71 17.25 -21.95 1.18
N PHE A 72 17.93 -22.41 0.13
CA PHE A 72 17.88 -21.77 -1.18
C PHE A 72 16.61 -22.09 -1.95
N VAL A 73 16.11 -23.34 -1.89
CA VAL A 73 14.96 -23.75 -2.71
C VAL A 73 13.68 -22.98 -2.33
N PRO A 74 13.27 -22.88 -1.04
CA PRO A 74 12.11 -22.07 -0.68
C PRO A 74 12.27 -20.59 -1.05
N SER A 75 13.48 -20.05 -0.92
CA SER A 75 13.79 -18.67 -1.30
C SER A 75 13.63 -18.43 -2.80
N LEU A 76 14.12 -19.36 -3.64
CA LEU A 76 13.97 -19.28 -5.10
C LEU A 76 12.51 -19.47 -5.53
N LEU A 77 11.78 -20.38 -4.89
CA LEU A 77 10.34 -20.58 -5.14
C LEU A 77 9.55 -19.31 -4.81
N PHE A 78 9.84 -18.68 -3.67
CA PHE A 78 9.23 -17.40 -3.29
C PHE A 78 9.53 -16.29 -4.31
N LEU A 79 10.78 -16.16 -4.76
CA LEU A 79 11.15 -15.18 -5.80
C LEU A 79 10.47 -15.46 -7.13
N TYR A 80 10.34 -16.73 -7.51
CA TYR A 80 9.64 -17.14 -8.72
C TYR A 80 8.14 -16.79 -8.65
N GLN A 81 7.49 -17.07 -7.51
CA GLN A 81 6.10 -16.68 -7.27
C GLN A 81 5.96 -15.16 -7.32
N LEU A 82 6.82 -14.40 -6.65
CA LEU A 82 6.79 -12.94 -6.66
C LEU A 82 6.87 -12.35 -8.08
N TRP A 83 7.67 -12.97 -8.96
CA TRP A 83 7.81 -12.54 -10.35
C TRP A 83 6.61 -12.92 -11.23
N THR A 84 6.05 -14.12 -11.05
CA THR A 84 5.04 -14.68 -11.96
C THR A 84 3.61 -14.44 -11.51
N ASN A 85 3.35 -14.56 -10.22
CA ASN A 85 2.06 -14.31 -9.59
C ASN A 85 2.28 -13.86 -8.14
N PRO A 86 2.46 -12.56 -7.90
CA PRO A 86 2.75 -12.06 -6.57
C PRO A 86 1.65 -12.37 -5.57
N ILE A 87 0.38 -12.52 -5.99
CA ILE A 87 -0.74 -12.77 -5.09
C ILE A 87 -0.68 -14.18 -4.49
N SER A 88 -0.11 -15.17 -5.19
CA SER A 88 -0.01 -16.54 -4.72
C SER A 88 1.27 -16.84 -3.95
N ALA A 89 2.15 -15.86 -3.75
CA ALA A 89 3.34 -16.02 -2.94
C ALA A 89 2.97 -16.21 -1.47
N ASN A 90 3.84 -16.90 -0.72
CA ASN A 90 3.63 -17.12 0.71
C ASN A 90 3.95 -15.85 1.51
N TRP A 91 2.98 -14.95 1.65
CA TRP A 91 3.10 -13.71 2.39
C TRP A 91 2.89 -13.89 3.89
N VAL A 92 3.51 -13.02 4.68
CA VAL A 92 3.05 -12.76 6.04
C VAL A 92 1.76 -11.98 5.97
N ALA A 93 0.78 -12.30 6.84
CA ALA A 93 -0.56 -11.70 6.79
C ALA A 93 -0.57 -10.16 6.75
N ASP A 94 0.34 -9.51 7.49
CA ASP A 94 0.45 -8.06 7.51
C ASP A 94 0.92 -7.48 6.16
N ASP A 95 1.85 -8.15 5.49
CA ASP A 95 2.35 -7.72 4.18
C ASP A 95 1.30 -7.96 3.09
N GLU A 96 0.59 -9.10 3.14
CA GLU A 96 -0.55 -9.37 2.25
C GLU A 96 -1.63 -8.29 2.39
N SER A 97 -1.93 -7.92 3.64
CA SER A 97 -2.89 -6.87 3.93
C SER A 97 -2.48 -5.55 3.31
N GLN A 98 -1.24 -5.11 3.51
CA GLN A 98 -0.78 -3.80 3.04
C GLN A 98 -0.60 -3.72 1.53
N LEU A 99 -0.15 -4.81 0.90
CA LEU A 99 0.17 -4.82 -0.53
C LEU A 99 -1.04 -5.13 -1.40
N PHE A 100 -2.04 -5.86 -0.91
CA PHE A 100 -3.15 -6.32 -1.73
C PHE A 100 -4.52 -5.90 -1.20
N THR A 101 -4.85 -6.22 0.06
CA THR A 101 -6.26 -6.26 0.49
C THR A 101 -6.75 -5.01 1.22
N SER A 102 -5.86 -4.25 1.85
CA SER A 102 -6.21 -3.04 2.60
C SER A 102 -6.38 -1.80 1.72
N TRP A 103 -6.98 -0.76 2.30
CA TRP A 103 -7.17 0.54 1.66
C TRP A 103 -5.86 1.18 1.18
N SER A 104 -4.72 0.89 1.83
CA SER A 104 -3.40 1.43 1.49
C SER A 104 -2.70 0.71 0.34
N SER A 105 -3.30 -0.36 -0.22
CA SER A 105 -2.69 -1.13 -1.31
C SER A 105 -2.59 -0.39 -2.64
N GLY A 106 -3.25 0.77 -2.76
CA GLY A 106 -3.23 1.60 -3.97
C GLY A 106 -4.00 1.04 -5.17
N HIS A 107 -4.64 -0.13 -5.03
CA HIS A 107 -5.48 -0.72 -6.08
C HIS A 107 -6.59 0.24 -6.52
N GLY A 108 -6.75 0.40 -7.83
CA GLY A 108 -7.79 1.24 -8.43
C GLY A 108 -7.46 2.74 -8.49
N ILE A 109 -6.45 3.22 -7.75
CA ILE A 109 -6.16 4.67 -7.70
C ILE A 109 -5.75 5.18 -9.08
N LYS A 110 -4.86 4.46 -9.78
CA LYS A 110 -4.41 4.84 -11.11
C LYS A 110 -5.58 4.88 -12.10
N GLU A 111 -6.44 3.88 -12.06
CA GLU A 111 -7.59 3.73 -12.94
C GLU A 111 -8.60 4.85 -12.70
N VAL A 112 -8.97 5.10 -11.44
CA VAL A 112 -9.86 6.21 -11.06
C VAL A 112 -9.26 7.56 -11.44
N SER A 113 -7.98 7.80 -11.15
CA SER A 113 -7.29 9.03 -11.55
C SER A 113 -7.26 9.22 -13.06
N THR A 114 -7.18 8.13 -13.84
CA THR A 114 -7.23 8.20 -15.30
C THR A 114 -8.62 8.63 -15.77
N LEU A 115 -9.69 8.06 -15.20
CA LEU A 115 -11.07 8.47 -15.49
C LEU A 115 -11.32 9.94 -15.15
N ILE A 116 -10.85 10.40 -13.97
CA ILE A 116 -10.96 11.81 -13.56
C ILE A 116 -10.22 12.71 -14.56
N LEU A 117 -9.01 12.32 -14.95
CA LEU A 117 -8.22 13.11 -15.89
C LEU A 117 -8.85 13.18 -17.28
N GLU A 118 -9.42 12.07 -17.76
CA GLU A 118 -10.08 12.02 -19.06
C GLU A 118 -11.32 12.91 -19.09
N GLU A 119 -12.18 12.81 -18.07
CA GLU A 119 -13.39 13.64 -17.96
C GLU A 119 -13.03 15.13 -17.80
N SER A 120 -12.06 15.45 -16.94
CA SER A 120 -11.63 16.83 -16.62
C SER A 120 -11.02 17.62 -17.78
N ARG A 121 -10.76 16.97 -18.92
CA ARG A 121 -10.35 17.65 -20.16
C ARG A 121 -11.52 18.29 -20.90
N SER A 122 -12.73 17.82 -20.64
CA SER A 122 -13.95 18.25 -21.34
C SER A 122 -14.91 18.99 -20.42
N THR A 123 -15.03 18.56 -19.17
CA THR A 123 -15.98 19.08 -18.19
C THR A 123 -15.26 19.29 -16.86
N PRO A 124 -15.50 20.38 -16.12
CA PRO A 124 -14.92 20.54 -14.79
C PRO A 124 -15.42 19.44 -13.83
N VAL A 125 -14.50 18.70 -13.21
CA VAL A 125 -14.81 17.60 -12.27
C VAL A 125 -14.40 17.92 -10.83
N ALA A 126 -15.36 17.97 -9.91
CA ALA A 126 -15.09 17.93 -8.48
C ALA A 126 -15.13 16.48 -7.99
N VAL A 127 -14.21 16.10 -7.11
CA VAL A 127 -14.04 14.73 -6.60
C VAL A 127 -13.95 14.77 -5.08
N ALA A 128 -14.98 14.27 -4.42
CA ALA A 128 -14.93 13.93 -3.01
C ALA A 128 -14.24 12.58 -2.85
N THR A 129 -13.43 12.44 -1.82
CA THR A 129 -12.70 11.21 -1.52
C THR A 129 -12.85 10.87 -0.04
N GLU A 130 -12.82 9.59 0.31
CA GLU A 130 -12.67 9.23 1.72
C GLU A 130 -11.31 9.64 2.29
N GLY A 131 -11.23 9.73 3.62
CA GLY A 131 -9.98 9.97 4.33
C GLY A 131 -9.60 11.45 4.44
N TYR A 132 -8.31 11.67 4.69
CA TYR A 132 -7.70 12.96 5.05
C TYR A 132 -6.35 13.16 4.35
N PHE A 133 -5.63 14.21 4.74
CA PHE A 133 -4.24 14.43 4.34
C PHE A 133 -3.38 13.17 4.59
N GLY A 134 -2.53 12.84 3.62
CA GLY A 134 -1.67 11.66 3.62
C GLY A 134 -2.38 10.35 3.23
N THR A 135 -3.63 10.40 2.73
CA THR A 135 -4.41 9.19 2.37
C THR A 135 -4.89 9.21 0.91
N LEU A 136 -6.09 8.68 0.63
CA LEU A 136 -6.66 8.57 -0.72
C LEU A 136 -6.68 9.88 -1.54
N PRO A 137 -7.09 11.06 -1.00
CA PRO A 137 -7.05 12.31 -1.77
C PRO A 137 -5.67 12.61 -2.33
N ASP A 138 -4.63 12.46 -1.51
CA ASP A 138 -3.25 12.73 -1.91
C ASP A 138 -2.75 11.66 -2.90
N GLY A 139 -3.18 10.40 -2.74
CA GLY A 139 -2.93 9.33 -3.70
C GLY A 139 -3.46 9.67 -5.10
N ILE A 140 -4.68 10.19 -5.18
CA ILE A 140 -5.28 10.64 -6.45
C ILE A 140 -4.54 11.87 -7.00
N LEU A 141 -4.29 12.87 -6.16
CA LEU A 141 -3.60 14.10 -6.54
C LEU A 141 -2.18 13.83 -7.07
N MET A 142 -1.49 12.81 -6.56
CA MET A 142 -0.18 12.40 -7.06
C MET A 142 -0.20 11.97 -8.54
N TYR A 143 -1.27 11.28 -8.99
CA TYR A 143 -1.43 10.91 -10.41
C TYR A 143 -1.87 12.09 -11.29
N LEU A 144 -2.61 13.03 -10.71
CA LEU A 144 -3.07 14.23 -11.39
C LEU A 144 -2.00 15.34 -11.44
N PHE A 145 -0.95 15.24 -10.61
CA PHE A 145 0.06 16.28 -10.51
C PHE A 145 0.71 16.59 -11.88
N GLY A 146 0.70 17.88 -12.26
CA GLY A 146 1.25 18.36 -13.52
C GLY A 146 0.47 17.95 -14.77
N LYS A 147 -0.76 17.43 -14.63
CA LYS A 147 -1.65 17.11 -15.76
C LYS A 147 -2.58 18.28 -16.06
N SER A 148 -2.95 18.42 -17.33
CA SER A 148 -3.91 19.42 -17.79
C SER A 148 -5.34 18.88 -17.66
N GLY A 149 -6.18 19.59 -16.91
CA GLY A 149 -7.59 19.31 -16.70
C GLY A 149 -8.14 20.25 -15.64
N GLU A 150 -9.45 20.48 -15.62
CA GLU A 150 -10.11 21.26 -14.58
C GLU A 150 -10.71 20.31 -13.54
N TYR A 151 -9.98 20.08 -12.46
CA TYR A 151 -10.42 19.18 -11.39
C TYR A 151 -10.16 19.75 -10.00
N TYR A 152 -11.01 19.35 -9.05
CA TYR A 152 -10.88 19.64 -7.63
C TYR A 152 -11.00 18.35 -6.84
N VAL A 153 -10.07 18.07 -5.93
CA VAL A 153 -10.07 16.84 -5.12
C VAL A 153 -10.02 17.21 -3.64
N GLU A 154 -10.91 16.64 -2.82
CA GLU A 154 -10.95 16.86 -1.38
C GLU A 154 -11.28 15.57 -0.60
N GLY A 155 -10.62 15.39 0.55
CA GLY A 155 -10.99 14.35 1.53
C GLY A 155 -12.16 14.81 2.40
N ILE A 156 -13.24 14.02 2.45
CA ILE A 156 -14.45 14.30 3.24
C ILE A 156 -14.55 13.44 4.52
N GLY A 157 -13.47 12.74 4.89
CA GLY A 157 -13.39 11.92 6.09
C GLY A 157 -13.68 10.44 5.87
N GLN A 158 -13.62 9.66 6.96
CA GLN A 158 -13.89 8.22 6.96
C GLN A 158 -14.54 7.81 8.30
N PRO A 159 -15.59 6.96 8.29
CA PRO A 159 -16.31 6.47 7.11
C PRO A 159 -17.14 7.59 6.43
N VAL A 160 -17.46 7.41 5.15
CA VAL A 160 -18.23 8.37 4.34
C VAL A 160 -19.72 8.15 4.60
N ARG A 161 -20.33 9.06 5.36
CA ARG A 161 -21.76 9.02 5.73
C ARG A 161 -22.63 9.98 4.93
N GLU A 162 -22.03 11.02 4.39
CA GLU A 162 -22.70 12.03 3.57
C GLU A 162 -21.67 12.83 2.77
N VAL A 163 -22.13 13.52 1.74
CA VAL A 163 -21.31 14.50 1.03
C VAL A 163 -21.24 15.76 1.88
N SER A 164 -20.04 16.10 2.37
CA SER A 164 -19.89 17.24 3.30
C SER A 164 -20.41 18.54 2.71
N GLY A 165 -21.07 19.36 3.54
CA GLY A 165 -21.54 20.70 3.12
C GLY A 165 -20.41 21.61 2.64
N LYS A 166 -19.19 21.40 3.13
CA LYS A 166 -17.98 22.08 2.63
C LYS A 166 -17.72 21.73 1.17
N TYR A 167 -17.62 20.43 0.85
CA TYR A 167 -17.42 19.97 -0.52
C TYR A 167 -18.57 20.41 -1.43
N ALA A 168 -19.82 20.32 -0.97
CA ALA A 168 -20.99 20.74 -1.74
C ALA A 168 -20.94 22.24 -2.12
N ARG A 169 -20.41 23.10 -1.23
CA ARG A 169 -20.18 24.53 -1.53
C ARG A 169 -19.03 24.76 -2.49
N LEU A 170 -17.91 24.06 -2.30
CA LEU A 170 -16.70 24.26 -3.12
C LEU A 170 -16.86 23.67 -4.54
N SER A 171 -17.71 22.65 -4.71
CA SER A 171 -17.99 21.99 -5.98
C SER A 171 -19.10 22.66 -6.81
N GLN A 172 -19.64 23.82 -6.40
CA GLN A 172 -20.78 24.45 -7.10
C GLN A 172 -20.47 24.85 -8.55
N GLY A 173 -19.23 25.27 -8.84
CA GLY A 173 -18.79 25.62 -10.19
C GLY A 173 -18.47 24.42 -11.08
N TYR A 174 -18.52 23.20 -10.54
CA TYR A 174 -18.15 21.98 -11.25
C TYR A 174 -19.39 21.27 -11.78
N GLU A 175 -19.35 20.94 -13.07
CA GLU A 175 -20.46 20.26 -13.76
C GLU A 175 -20.61 18.82 -13.28
N LYS A 176 -19.48 18.13 -13.10
CA LYS A 176 -19.42 16.75 -12.59
C LYS A 176 -18.97 16.75 -11.13
N LYS A 177 -19.67 15.99 -10.29
CA LYS A 177 -19.32 15.76 -8.88
C LYS A 177 -19.25 14.27 -8.63
N TRP A 178 -18.06 13.79 -8.32
CA TRP A 178 -17.80 12.38 -8.10
C TRP A 178 -17.41 12.10 -6.66
N LEU A 179 -17.66 10.86 -6.22
CA LEU A 179 -17.21 10.33 -4.94
C LEU A 179 -16.33 9.10 -5.18
N VAL A 180 -15.11 9.12 -4.63
CA VAL A 180 -14.19 7.99 -4.62
C VAL A 180 -14.06 7.45 -3.20
N VAL A 181 -14.42 6.19 -3.01
CA VAL A 181 -14.55 5.60 -1.69
C VAL A 181 -14.25 4.11 -1.75
N ASN A 182 -13.66 3.55 -0.69
CA ASN A 182 -13.56 2.11 -0.55
C ASN A 182 -14.91 1.57 -0.07
N SER A 183 -15.41 0.53 -0.74
CA SER A 183 -16.71 -0.11 -0.43
C SER A 183 -16.97 -0.34 1.05
N HIS A 184 -15.99 -0.82 1.82
CA HIS A 184 -16.11 -1.06 3.27
C HIS A 184 -16.12 0.21 4.17
N ARG A 185 -15.94 1.40 3.58
CA ARG A 185 -15.93 2.71 4.25
C ARG A 185 -17.05 3.63 3.76
N LEU A 186 -17.92 3.11 2.90
CA LEU A 186 -19.12 3.79 2.43
C LEU A 186 -20.30 3.41 3.33
N ASP A 187 -20.68 4.30 4.25
CA ASP A 187 -21.81 4.09 5.16
C ASP A 187 -23.13 4.64 4.57
N MET A 188 -23.05 5.54 3.59
CA MET A 188 -24.24 6.11 2.93
C MET A 188 -24.81 5.17 1.85
N GLN A 189 -26.13 5.17 1.72
CA GLN A 189 -26.81 4.44 0.66
C GLN A 189 -26.82 5.27 -0.63
N LEU A 190 -26.20 4.73 -1.67
CA LEU A 190 -26.20 5.30 -3.02
C LEU A 190 -26.97 4.37 -3.96
N PRO A 191 -27.83 4.92 -4.83
CA PRO A 191 -28.48 4.13 -5.87
C PRO A 191 -27.43 3.48 -6.80
N PRO A 192 -27.56 2.18 -7.14
CA PRO A 192 -26.58 1.46 -7.95
C PRO A 192 -26.32 2.09 -9.33
N GLU A 193 -27.30 2.81 -9.89
CA GLU A 193 -27.19 3.53 -11.16
C GLU A 193 -26.19 4.69 -11.13
N LEU A 194 -25.78 5.14 -9.93
CA LEU A 194 -24.76 6.16 -9.77
C LEU A 194 -23.34 5.58 -9.74
N LEU A 195 -23.18 4.27 -9.70
CA LEU A 195 -21.86 3.64 -9.75
C LEU A 195 -21.28 3.76 -11.16
N ILE A 196 -20.19 4.52 -11.30
CA ILE A 196 -19.48 4.70 -12.57
C ILE A 196 -18.56 3.50 -12.83
N SER A 197 -17.75 3.14 -11.83
CA SER A 197 -16.78 2.06 -11.94
C SER A 197 -16.37 1.51 -10.57
N GLU A 198 -15.89 0.27 -10.57
CA GLU A 198 -15.41 -0.42 -9.38
C GLU A 198 -14.13 -1.19 -9.69
N PHE A 199 -13.13 -1.03 -8.83
CA PHE A 199 -11.81 -1.65 -8.96
C PHE A 199 -11.54 -2.52 -7.73
N CYS A 200 -11.80 -3.82 -7.88
CA CYS A 200 -11.72 -4.76 -6.78
C CYS A 200 -10.29 -5.21 -6.49
N ARG A 201 -9.98 -5.28 -5.19
CA ARG A 201 -8.72 -5.84 -4.71
C ARG A 201 -8.75 -7.36 -4.84
N PRO A 202 -7.58 -8.02 -4.95
CA PRO A 202 -7.49 -9.48 -4.90
C PRO A 202 -8.08 -10.06 -3.61
N LEU A 203 -8.28 -11.39 -3.60
CA LEU A 203 -8.68 -12.15 -2.40
C LEU A 203 -10.04 -11.70 -1.82
N SER A 204 -10.98 -11.30 -2.69
CA SER A 204 -12.31 -10.81 -2.30
C SER A 204 -12.28 -9.65 -1.32
N ALA A 205 -11.19 -8.88 -1.33
CA ALA A 205 -11.04 -7.70 -0.51
C ALA A 205 -11.86 -6.51 -1.05
N PRO A 206 -12.11 -5.47 -0.23
CA PRO A 206 -12.95 -4.34 -0.61
C PRO A 206 -12.50 -3.69 -1.92
N CYS A 207 -13.46 -3.27 -2.74
CA CYS A 207 -13.19 -2.56 -3.98
C CYS A 207 -13.11 -1.03 -3.77
N LEU A 208 -12.32 -0.35 -4.61
CA LEU A 208 -12.35 1.10 -4.74
C LEU A 208 -13.45 1.46 -5.74
N GLN A 209 -14.41 2.28 -5.32
CA GLN A 209 -15.58 2.63 -6.10
C GLN A 209 -15.55 4.10 -6.49
N LEU A 210 -16.01 4.39 -7.70
CA LEU A 210 -16.22 5.73 -8.24
C LEU A 210 -17.71 5.92 -8.51
N TRP A 211 -18.30 6.94 -7.89
CA TRP A 211 -19.73 7.23 -7.96
C TRP A 211 -19.99 8.63 -8.55
N ASP A 212 -21.03 8.76 -9.37
CA ASP A 212 -21.57 10.06 -9.81
C ASP A 212 -22.56 10.59 -8.77
N VAL A 213 -22.14 11.59 -7.99
CA VAL A 213 -22.97 12.20 -6.95
C VAL A 213 -23.50 13.58 -7.38
N SER A 214 -23.46 13.89 -8.69
CA SER A 214 -23.90 15.18 -9.23
C SER A 214 -25.37 15.48 -8.93
N SER A 215 -26.22 14.45 -8.82
CA SER A 215 -27.66 14.55 -8.53
C SER A 215 -28.00 14.58 -7.04
N ILE A 216 -27.09 14.12 -6.17
CA ILE A 216 -27.33 13.97 -4.72
C ILE A 216 -26.64 15.09 -3.92
N ALA A 217 -25.54 15.64 -4.42
CA ALA A 217 -24.81 16.71 -3.75
C ALA A 217 -25.77 17.88 -3.46
N PRO A 218 -25.95 18.28 -2.18
CA PRO A 218 -27.01 19.22 -1.81
C PRO A 218 -26.81 20.56 -2.53
N THR A 219 -27.74 20.87 -3.43
CA THR A 219 -27.87 22.18 -4.07
C THR A 219 -28.51 23.13 -3.06
N GLN A 220 -27.73 23.61 -2.08
CA GLN A 220 -28.15 24.49 -0.97
C GLN A 220 -29.38 24.02 -0.16
N SER A 221 -29.16 23.53 1.06
CA SER A 221 -30.00 23.99 2.18
C SER A 221 -29.40 25.30 2.68
N LYS A 222 -30.20 26.37 2.69
CA LYS A 222 -29.89 27.64 3.34
C LYS A 222 -29.58 27.38 4.83
N GLU A 223 -28.30 27.24 5.19
CA GLU A 223 -27.90 27.39 6.59
C GLU A 223 -27.74 28.88 6.88
N VAL A 224 -28.71 29.38 7.64
CA VAL A 224 -28.62 30.62 8.39
C VAL A 224 -27.41 30.50 9.31
N LEU A 225 -26.43 31.37 9.11
CA LEU A 225 -25.30 31.56 10.04
C LEU A 225 -25.83 31.91 11.44
N PRO A 226 -25.31 31.31 12.53
CA PRO A 226 -25.41 31.89 13.86
C PRO A 226 -24.59 33.18 13.97
#